data_AF-E4YW00-F1
#
_entry.id   AF-E4YW00-F1
#
_cell.length_a   1.000
_cell.length_b   1.000
_cell.length_c   1.000
_cell.angle_alpha   90.00
_cell.angle_beta   90.00
_cell.angle_gamma   90.00
#
_symmetry.space_group_name_H-M   'P 1'
#
loop_
_entity.id
_entity.type
_entity.pdbx_description
1 polymer ?
#
loop_
_entity_poly.entity_id
_entity_poly.type
_entity_poly.pdbx_seq_one_letter_code
_entity_poly.pdbx_strand_id
1 'polypeptide(L)'
;MPPNSETSQPRVTYKTVTGVNGPLVILDKVKYAKFAEIVQLTLLDGSKRTGQILEVHGDKAVVQVFEGTSGIDAKHTSIEFTGEIMKTPVSEDMLGRIFNGSGKPIDNGPPIMPEDYLDIMGQPINPQSRIYPEEMIQTGIR
;
A
#
# COMPACT_ATOMS: atom_id res chain seq x y z
N MET A 1 17.57 -7.84 20.93
CA MET A 1 17.72 -6.71 19.99
C MET A 1 16.71 -5.65 20.41
N PRO A 2 17.11 -4.42 20.74
CA PRO A 2 16.15 -3.39 21.10
C PRO A 2 15.26 -3.06 19.89
N PRO A 3 13.96 -2.77 20.10
CA PRO A 3 13.07 -2.37 19.03
C PRO A 3 13.58 -1.08 18.41
N ASN A 4 13.65 -1.05 17.08
CA ASN A 4 14.07 0.11 16.31
C ASN A 4 13.25 1.32 16.75
N SER A 5 13.95 2.39 17.12
CA SER A 5 13.39 3.71 17.35
C SER A 5 12.71 4.20 16.07
N GLU A 6 11.40 4.02 15.96
CA GLU A 6 10.58 4.69 14.95
C GLU A 6 10.77 6.20 15.15
N THR A 7 11.55 6.79 14.27
CA THR A 7 11.73 8.23 14.25
C THR A 7 10.40 8.79 13.76
N SER A 8 9.57 9.32 14.67
CA SER A 8 8.30 9.97 14.33
C SER A 8 8.58 11.23 13.51
N GLN A 9 8.78 11.04 12.21
CA GLN A 9 8.86 12.14 11.25
C GLN A 9 7.42 12.52 10.88
N PRO A 10 7.09 13.82 10.88
CA PRO A 10 5.76 14.25 10.49
C PRO A 10 5.51 13.88 9.03
N ARG A 11 4.34 13.28 8.77
CA ARG A 11 3.93 12.96 7.40
C ARG A 11 3.77 14.23 6.60
N VAL A 12 4.34 14.25 5.40
CA VAL A 12 4.32 15.43 4.56
C VAL A 12 3.09 15.37 3.66
N THR A 13 2.33 16.46 3.65
CA THR A 13 1.15 16.61 2.78
C THR A 13 1.45 17.57 1.65
N TYR A 14 1.21 17.15 0.41
CA TYR A 14 1.40 17.93 -0.79
C TYR A 14 0.05 18.23 -1.46
N LYS A 15 -0.09 19.44 -2.01
CA LYS A 15 -1.23 19.86 -2.84
C LYS A 15 -0.79 20.25 -4.26
N THR A 16 0.37 19.75 -4.67
CA THR A 16 1.07 20.12 -5.91
C THR A 16 0.80 19.11 -7.01
N VAL A 17 -0.47 18.75 -7.19
CA VAL A 17 -0.90 17.86 -8.28
C VAL A 17 -0.81 18.63 -9.60
N THR A 18 0.00 18.14 -10.53
CA THR A 18 0.23 18.78 -11.83
C THR A 18 -0.75 18.29 -12.88
N GLY A 19 -1.13 17.02 -12.81
CA GLY A 19 -2.02 16.40 -13.79
C GLY A 19 -2.47 15.02 -13.38
N VAL A 20 -3.53 14.56 -14.04
CA VAL A 20 -4.14 13.25 -13.86
C VAL A 20 -4.28 12.64 -15.25
N ASN A 21 -3.77 11.43 -15.45
CA ASN A 21 -3.83 10.71 -16.72
C ASN A 21 -4.24 9.26 -16.50
N GLY A 22 -5.50 8.93 -16.84
CA GLY A 22 -6.05 7.61 -16.55
C GLY A 22 -5.95 7.29 -15.04
N PRO A 23 -5.32 6.17 -14.64
CA PRO A 23 -5.14 5.82 -13.23
C PRO A 23 -3.96 6.51 -12.53
N LEU A 24 -3.21 7.36 -13.24
CA LEU A 24 -1.98 7.98 -12.76
C LEU A 24 -2.21 9.43 -12.34
N VAL A 25 -1.59 9.83 -11.24
CA VAL A 25 -1.55 11.19 -10.70
C VAL A 25 -0.11 11.65 -10.64
N ILE A 26 0.17 12.81 -11.23
CA ILE A 26 1.52 13.40 -11.28
C ILE A 26 1.60 14.50 -10.25
N LEU A 27 2.60 14.40 -9.37
CA LEU A 27 2.95 15.40 -8.38
C LEU A 27 4.25 16.11 -8.78
N ASP A 28 4.32 17.39 -8.45
CA ASP A 28 5.51 18.24 -8.62
C ASP A 28 5.95 18.83 -7.28
N LYS A 29 7.21 19.28 -7.18
CA LYS A 29 7.81 19.83 -5.96
C LYS A 29 7.78 18.88 -4.74
N VAL A 30 7.85 17.58 -4.99
CA VAL A 30 7.89 16.56 -3.94
C VAL A 30 9.34 16.44 -3.43
N LYS A 31 9.51 16.29 -2.11
CA LYS A 31 10.82 16.07 -1.50
C LYS A 31 10.88 14.68 -0.88
N TYR A 32 11.97 13.97 -1.14
CA TYR A 32 12.29 12.66 -0.55
C TYR A 32 11.25 11.56 -0.77
N ALA A 33 10.51 11.61 -1.88
CA ALA A 33 9.61 10.52 -2.27
C ALA A 33 10.39 9.23 -2.50
N LYS A 34 9.90 8.11 -1.96
CA LYS A 34 10.51 6.79 -2.17
C LYS A 34 9.72 5.98 -3.19
N PHE A 35 10.43 5.14 -3.92
CA PHE A 35 9.80 4.15 -4.80
C PHE A 35 8.96 3.16 -3.98
N ALA A 36 7.81 2.73 -4.54
CA ALA A 36 6.86 1.81 -3.92
C ALA A 36 6.25 2.27 -2.58
N GLU A 37 6.45 3.54 -2.21
CA GLU A 37 5.85 4.15 -1.03
C GLU A 37 4.34 4.29 -1.20
N ILE A 38 3.60 4.15 -0.11
CA ILE A 38 2.17 4.36 -0.07
C ILE A 38 1.84 5.83 0.20
N VAL A 39 0.82 6.31 -0.51
CA VAL A 39 0.29 7.64 -0.32
C VAL A 39 -1.21 7.57 -0.07
N GLN A 40 -1.69 8.49 0.74
CA GLN A 40 -3.10 8.65 1.04
C GLN A 40 -3.60 9.94 0.40
N LEU A 41 -4.50 9.81 -0.57
CA LEU A 41 -5.14 10.93 -1.23
C LEU A 41 -6.43 11.26 -0.48
N THR A 42 -6.64 12.55 -0.19
CA THR A 42 -7.91 13.06 0.34
C THR A 42 -8.50 14.01 -0.70
N LEU A 43 -9.66 13.62 -1.24
CA LEU A 43 -10.41 14.41 -2.20
C LEU A 43 -11.19 15.54 -1.51
N LEU A 44 -11.73 16.45 -2.32
CA LEU A 44 -12.55 17.58 -1.89
C LEU A 44 -13.83 17.17 -1.16
N ASP A 45 -14.40 16.03 -1.54
CA ASP A 45 -15.58 15.44 -0.91
C ASP A 45 -15.27 14.77 0.44
N GLY A 46 -14.00 14.76 0.85
CA GLY A 46 -13.51 14.08 2.04
C GLY A 46 -13.27 12.57 1.85
N SER A 47 -13.51 12.03 0.64
CA SER A 47 -13.21 10.64 0.35
C SER A 47 -11.69 10.42 0.37
N LYS A 48 -11.29 9.32 1.01
CA LYS A 48 -9.89 8.91 1.10
C LYS A 48 -9.65 7.79 0.10
N ARG A 49 -8.57 7.94 -0.67
CA ARG A 49 -8.07 6.93 -1.61
C ARG A 49 -6.65 6.57 -1.27
N THR A 50 -6.25 5.37 -1.66
CA THR A 50 -4.89 4.88 -1.49
C THR A 50 -4.21 4.84 -2.85
N GLY A 51 -2.94 5.21 -2.87
CA GLY A 51 -2.10 5.08 -4.05
C GLY A 51 -0.70 4.61 -3.71
N GLN A 52 0.04 4.24 -4.75
CA GLN A 52 1.43 3.83 -4.65
C GLN A 52 2.29 4.65 -5.61
N ILE A 53 3.48 5.03 -5.15
CA ILE A 53 4.47 5.70 -6.00
C ILE A 53 5.10 4.68 -6.95
N LEU A 54 4.93 4.90 -8.25
CA LEU A 54 5.53 4.10 -9.31
C LEU A 54 6.89 4.64 -9.74
N GLU A 55 7.06 5.95 -9.75
CA GLU A 55 8.30 6.57 -10.22
C GLU A 55 8.57 7.89 -9.50
N VAL A 56 9.85 8.17 -9.24
CA VAL A 56 10.32 9.44 -8.70
C VAL A 56 11.45 9.93 -9.58
N HIS A 57 11.31 11.12 -10.14
CA HIS A 57 12.33 11.76 -10.97
C HIS A 57 12.55 13.20 -10.50
N GLY A 58 13.67 13.44 -9.82
CA GLY A 58 14.00 14.76 -9.28
C GLY A 58 12.96 15.23 -8.26
N ASP A 59 12.19 16.25 -8.63
CA ASP A 59 11.11 16.85 -7.84
C ASP A 59 9.72 16.35 -8.23
N LYS A 60 9.62 15.42 -9.18
CA LYS A 60 8.36 14.84 -9.66
C LYS A 60 8.17 13.42 -9.15
N ALA A 61 6.92 13.09 -8.81
CA ALA A 61 6.52 11.73 -8.44
C ALA A 61 5.26 11.33 -9.20
N VAL A 62 5.24 10.08 -9.67
CA VAL A 62 4.09 9.46 -10.33
C VAL A 62 3.43 8.49 -9.37
N VAL A 63 2.16 8.72 -9.07
CA VAL A 63 1.35 7.91 -8.15
C VAL A 63 0.26 7.19 -8.95
N GLN A 64 0.13 5.89 -8.74
CA GLN A 64 -1.02 5.12 -9.20
C GLN A 64 -2.08 5.03 -8.10
N VAL A 65 -3.33 5.33 -8.42
CA VAL A 65 -4.45 5.29 -7.47
C VAL A 65 -5.24 3.99 -7.62
N PHE A 66 -5.48 3.28 -6.51
CA PHE A 66 -6.15 1.97 -6.52
C PHE A 66 -7.65 2.08 -6.77
N GLU A 67 -8.34 3.02 -6.11
CA GLU A 67 -9.78 3.23 -6.31
C GLU A 67 -10.12 4.06 -7.56
N GLY A 68 -9.12 4.38 -8.39
CA GLY A 68 -9.26 5.22 -9.58
C GLY A 68 -9.15 6.71 -9.31
N THR A 69 -9.21 7.52 -10.38
CA THR A 69 -8.89 8.95 -10.36
C THR A 69 -10.10 9.87 -10.57
N SER A 70 -11.31 9.32 -10.66
CA SER A 70 -12.55 10.09 -10.85
C SER A 70 -12.76 11.10 -9.72
N GLY A 71 -12.90 12.39 -10.03
CA GLY A 71 -13.11 13.43 -9.02
C GLY A 71 -11.83 13.91 -8.31
N ILE A 72 -10.64 13.46 -8.74
CA ILE A 72 -9.38 14.07 -8.29
C ILE A 72 -9.24 15.43 -8.97
N ASP A 73 -9.18 16.48 -8.16
CA ASP A 73 -8.93 17.84 -8.61
C ASP A 73 -7.48 18.26 -8.32
N ALA A 74 -6.86 18.97 -9.25
CA ALA A 74 -5.46 19.39 -9.12
C ALA A 74 -5.23 20.44 -8.03
N LYS A 75 -6.25 21.26 -7.70
CA LYS A 75 -6.11 22.37 -6.77
C LYS A 75 -6.41 22.00 -5.32
N HIS A 76 -7.40 21.15 -5.10
CA HIS A 76 -7.91 20.91 -3.75
C HIS A 76 -7.62 19.51 -3.21
N THR A 77 -7.16 18.57 -4.05
CA THR A 77 -6.75 17.24 -3.56
C THR A 77 -5.44 17.37 -2.78
N SER A 78 -5.42 16.81 -1.58
CA SER A 78 -4.20 16.69 -0.78
C SER A 78 -3.71 15.24 -0.78
N ILE A 79 -2.40 15.07 -0.95
CA ILE A 79 -1.75 13.77 -0.97
C ILE A 79 -0.75 13.72 0.18
N GLU A 80 -0.99 12.82 1.12
CA GLU A 80 -0.16 12.57 2.29
C GLU A 80 0.75 11.37 2.03
N PHE A 81 2.04 11.55 2.27
CA PHE A 81 3.07 10.53 2.07
C PHE A 81 3.29 9.78 3.39
N THR A 82 3.15 8.46 3.39
CA THR A 82 3.25 7.66 4.63
C THR A 82 4.70 7.39 5.03
N GLY A 83 5.66 7.53 4.12
CA GLY A 83 7.08 7.21 4.34
C GLY A 83 7.39 5.71 4.32
N GLU A 84 6.37 4.87 4.14
CA GLU A 84 6.45 3.41 4.21
C GLU A 84 5.93 2.75 2.94
N ILE A 85 6.47 1.57 2.66
CA ILE A 85 5.96 0.67 1.62
C ILE A 85 4.63 0.02 2.05
N MET A 86 3.93 -0.59 1.10
CA MET A 86 2.69 -1.31 1.40
C MET A 86 2.96 -2.49 2.33
N LYS A 87 2.38 -2.45 3.53
CA LYS A 87 2.37 -3.56 4.47
C LYS A 87 0.94 -4.00 4.72
N THR A 88 0.74 -5.31 4.80
CA THR A 88 -0.55 -5.90 5.12
C THR A 88 -0.56 -6.31 6.59
N PRO A 89 -1.61 -5.94 7.35
CA PRO A 89 -1.82 -6.46 8.69
C PRO A 89 -2.11 -7.97 8.62
N VAL A 90 -1.31 -8.77 9.30
CA VAL A 90 -1.49 -10.24 9.36
C VAL A 90 -1.80 -10.69 10.77
N SER A 91 -2.65 -11.71 10.89
CA SER A 91 -2.99 -12.40 12.14
C SER A 91 -3.56 -13.78 11.84
N GLU A 92 -3.44 -14.71 12.79
CA GLU A 92 -4.09 -16.03 12.71
C GLU A 92 -5.63 -15.89 12.67
N ASP A 93 -6.18 -14.81 13.23
CA ASP A 93 -7.61 -14.48 13.23
C ASP A 93 -8.19 -14.19 11.83
N MET A 94 -7.35 -14.13 10.79
CA MET A 94 -7.79 -13.99 9.41
C MET A 94 -8.43 -15.26 8.84
N LEU A 95 -8.17 -16.43 9.44
CA LEU A 95 -8.72 -17.70 8.98
C LEU A 95 -10.26 -17.70 9.10
N GLY A 96 -10.94 -17.99 7.99
CA GLY A 96 -12.41 -18.02 7.91
C GLY A 96 -13.08 -16.66 7.69
N ARG A 97 -12.30 -15.58 7.58
CA ARG A 97 -12.79 -14.24 7.26
C ARG A 97 -12.81 -13.96 5.77
N ILE A 98 -13.59 -12.96 5.36
CA ILE A 98 -13.71 -12.54 3.96
C ILE A 98 -13.23 -11.10 3.81
N PHE A 99 -12.25 -10.88 2.93
CA PHE A 99 -11.65 -9.59 2.65
C PHE A 99 -11.84 -9.19 1.18
N ASN A 100 -11.83 -7.89 0.90
CA ASN A 100 -11.69 -7.39 -0.46
C ASN A 100 -10.22 -7.30 -0.90
N GLY A 101 -9.98 -6.94 -2.17
CA GLY A 101 -8.63 -6.79 -2.74
C GLY A 101 -7.77 -5.69 -2.12
N SER A 102 -8.32 -4.84 -1.26
CA SER A 102 -7.59 -3.82 -0.50
C SER A 102 -7.36 -4.21 0.97
N GLY A 103 -7.66 -5.46 1.35
CA GLY A 103 -7.47 -5.98 2.71
C GLY A 103 -8.53 -5.50 3.71
N LYS A 104 -9.64 -4.90 3.27
CA LYS A 104 -10.74 -4.51 4.16
C LYS A 104 -11.72 -5.68 4.33
N PRO A 105 -12.17 -5.98 5.56
CA PRO A 105 -13.15 -7.03 5.78
C PRO A 105 -14.49 -6.68 5.13
N ILE A 106 -15.10 -7.66 4.47
CA ILE A 106 -16.44 -7.58 3.85
C ILE A 106 -17.44 -8.54 4.49
N ASP A 107 -17.04 -9.20 5.57
CA ASP A 107 -17.84 -10.13 6.38
C ASP A 107 -18.70 -9.42 7.46
N ASN A 108 -18.76 -8.08 7.46
CA ASN A 108 -19.33 -7.24 8.51
C ASN A 108 -18.73 -7.47 9.91
N GLY A 109 -17.58 -8.14 10.00
CA GLY A 109 -16.84 -8.31 11.25
C GLY A 109 -16.01 -7.07 11.62
N PRO A 110 -15.47 -7.02 12.86
CA PRO A 110 -14.56 -5.96 13.28
C PRO A 110 -13.28 -5.92 12.43
N PRO A 111 -12.53 -4.80 12.41
CA PRO A 111 -11.19 -4.80 11.83
C PRO A 111 -10.31 -5.85 12.49
N ILE A 112 -9.41 -6.47 11.73
CA ILE A 112 -8.44 -7.43 12.29
C ILE A 112 -7.52 -6.67 13.26
N MET A 113 -7.21 -7.30 14.40
CA MET A 113 -6.13 -6.86 15.26
C MET A 113 -4.83 -7.52 14.76
N PRO A 114 -3.92 -6.80 14.08
CA PRO A 114 -2.73 -7.41 13.53
C PRO A 114 -1.76 -7.83 14.64
N GLU A 115 -1.15 -8.99 14.44
CA GLU A 115 0.01 -9.44 15.22
C GLU A 115 1.29 -8.85 14.63
N ASP A 116 1.35 -8.72 13.30
CA ASP A 116 2.49 -8.12 12.59
C ASP A 116 2.04 -7.40 11.30
N TYR A 117 2.92 -6.59 10.75
CA TYR A 117 2.77 -5.89 9.46
C TYR A 117 3.83 -6.37 8.48
N LEU A 118 3.43 -7.23 7.55
CA LEU A 118 4.35 -7.81 6.57
C LEU A 118 4.28 -7.08 5.23
N ASP A 119 5.43 -6.92 4.57
CA ASP A 119 5.51 -6.40 3.20
C ASP A 119 4.82 -7.35 2.22
N ILE A 120 3.96 -6.81 1.36
CA ILE A 120 3.25 -7.57 0.33
C ILE A 120 4.17 -8.18 -0.73
N MET A 121 5.35 -7.61 -0.94
CA MET A 121 6.34 -8.16 -1.87
C MET A 121 7.00 -9.44 -1.32
N GLY A 122 6.83 -9.70 -0.03
CA GLY A 122 7.44 -10.80 0.67
C GLY A 122 8.96 -10.68 0.74
N GLN A 123 9.59 -11.76 1.21
CA GLN A 123 11.04 -11.88 1.25
C GLN A 123 11.47 -13.09 0.44
N PRO A 124 12.51 -12.97 -0.41
CA PRO A 124 12.99 -14.08 -1.20
C PRO A 124 13.52 -15.20 -0.30
N ILE A 125 13.04 -16.43 -0.51
CA ILE A 125 13.49 -17.61 0.22
C ILE A 125 14.85 -18.05 -0.34
N ASN A 126 15.82 -18.27 0.55
CA ASN A 126 17.13 -18.79 0.17
C ASN A 126 16.99 -20.17 -0.54
N PRO A 127 17.46 -20.33 -1.79
CA PRO A 127 17.36 -21.59 -2.53
C PRO A 127 18.02 -22.78 -1.83
N GLN A 128 19.14 -22.57 -1.12
CA GLN A 128 19.84 -23.65 -0.42
C GLN A 128 19.07 -24.16 0.81
N SER A 129 18.28 -23.29 1.43
CA SER A 129 17.47 -23.62 2.60
C SER A 129 16.12 -24.25 2.23
N ARG A 130 15.81 -24.36 0.94
CA ARG A 130 14.53 -24.87 0.45
C ARG A 130 14.57 -26.40 0.43
N ILE A 131 13.67 -27.02 1.17
CA ILE A 131 13.48 -28.48 1.18
C ILE A 131 12.68 -28.88 -0.06
N TYR A 132 13.07 -30.00 -0.68
CA TYR A 132 12.37 -30.55 -1.85
C TYR A 132 11.04 -31.19 -1.42
N PRO A 133 9.90 -30.88 -2.10
CA PRO A 133 8.62 -31.47 -1.76
C PRO A 133 8.54 -32.93 -2.24
N GLU A 134 8.32 -33.86 -1.31
CA GLU A 134 8.23 -35.31 -1.61
C GLU A 134 6.83 -35.89 -1.38
N GLU A 135 5.93 -35.13 -0.75
CA GLU A 135 4.59 -35.60 -0.40
C GLU A 135 3.59 -35.40 -1.54
N MET A 136 2.84 -36.47 -1.86
CA MET A 136 1.76 -36.41 -2.85
C MET A 136 0.49 -35.84 -2.23
N ILE A 137 -0.12 -34.86 -2.90
CA ILE A 137 -1.45 -34.33 -2.55
C ILE A 137 -2.50 -34.98 -3.46
N GLN A 138 -3.43 -35.73 -2.87
CA GLN A 138 -4.56 -36.31 -3.61
C GLN A 138 -5.65 -35.24 -3.83
N THR A 139 -5.84 -34.83 -5.08
CA THR A 139 -6.80 -33.76 -5.45
C THR A 139 -8.24 -34.27 -5.67
N GLY A 140 -8.44 -35.59 -5.73
CA GLY A 140 -9.75 -36.19 -5.98
C GLY A 140 -10.28 -36.05 -7.41
N ILE A 141 -9.52 -35.42 -8.32
CA ILE A 141 -9.84 -35.30 -9.75
C ILE A 141 -9.16 -36.44 -10.50
N ARG A 142 -9.90 -37.13 -11.36
CA ARG A 142 -9.44 -38.23 -12.21
C ARG A 142 -9.33 -37.81 -13.66
#